data_AF-A0A258FZI5-F1
#
_entry.id   AF-A0A258FZI5-F1
#
_cell.length_a   1.000
_cell.length_b   1.000
_cell.length_c   1.000
_cell.angle_alpha   90.00
_cell.angle_beta   90.00
_cell.angle_gamma   90.00
#
_symmetry.space_group_name_H-M   'P 1'
#
loop_
_entity.id
_entity.type
_entity.pdbx_description
1 polymer ?
#
loop_
_entity_poly.entity_id
_entity_poly.type
_entity_poly.pdbx_seq_one_letter_code
_entity_poly.pdbx_strand_id
1 'polypeptide(L)'
;MPSQKARTVRDSNAVDDTAYRRGPGWAVWILARFPGVRYRYQNWGETKRVVVAILLYLVALPIIPVVIAAVWYAKDPEGFKKSPLMPVLVAVIAAWLGGFGWIANQTPITDGSPYASVKDQADGESMVASSNPAAMASEASKEKIASQAKSNATNGRQFENCTAAFDAGVFDIMRNNPSYERRLDRDNDGIACEK
;
A
#
# COMPACT_ATOMS: atom_id res chain seq x y z
N MET A 1 0.78 46.94 -8.71
CA MET A 1 -0.61 46.92 -8.21
C MET A 1 -1.47 47.66 -9.23
N PRO A 2 -2.61 47.13 -9.72
CA PRO A 2 -3.75 46.48 -9.03
C PRO A 2 -4.01 45.06 -9.60
N SER A 3 -5.01 44.25 -9.23
CA SER A 3 -5.97 44.19 -8.13
C SER A 3 -6.45 42.74 -8.08
N GLN A 4 -6.49 42.17 -6.88
CA GLN A 4 -7.26 40.98 -6.57
C GLN A 4 -8.76 41.25 -6.77
N LYS A 5 -9.50 40.36 -7.47
CA LYS A 5 -10.85 39.91 -7.09
C LYS A 5 -11.43 38.90 -8.09
N ALA A 6 -12.13 37.91 -7.51
CA ALA A 6 -12.98 36.89 -8.14
C ALA A 6 -12.21 35.77 -8.86
N ARG A 7 -12.26 34.51 -8.41
CA ARG A 7 -13.51 33.79 -8.12
C ARG A 7 -13.24 32.65 -7.15
N THR A 8 -13.47 32.94 -5.87
CA THR A 8 -13.85 32.02 -4.80
C THR A 8 -15.15 31.29 -5.16
N VAL A 9 -15.08 30.29 -6.04
CA VAL A 9 -16.12 29.25 -6.24
C VAL A 9 -15.43 27.98 -6.77
N ARG A 10 -14.61 27.32 -5.94
CA ARG A 10 -14.34 25.88 -6.04
C ARG A 10 -13.74 25.30 -4.75
N ASP A 11 -14.07 25.89 -3.60
CA ASP A 11 -14.03 25.18 -2.33
C ASP A 11 -15.32 24.35 -2.24
N SER A 12 -15.20 23.01 -2.22
CA SER A 12 -16.06 22.10 -1.43
C SER A 12 -15.85 20.62 -1.76
N ASN A 13 -15.41 20.26 -2.97
CA ASN A 13 -15.31 18.84 -3.38
C ASN A 13 -13.88 18.26 -3.37
N ALA A 14 -12.86 19.06 -3.06
CA ALA A 14 -11.47 18.59 -3.04
C ALA A 14 -11.04 18.00 -1.68
N VAL A 15 -11.94 17.96 -0.70
CA VAL A 15 -11.62 17.52 0.68
C VAL A 15 -11.91 16.04 0.93
N ASP A 16 -12.53 15.30 0.00
CA ASP A 16 -12.98 13.92 0.29
C ASP A 16 -12.54 12.81 -0.69
N ASP A 17 -11.68 13.09 -1.68
CA ASP A 17 -11.22 12.04 -2.62
C ASP A 17 -9.85 11.44 -2.27
N THR A 18 -9.04 12.16 -1.47
CA THR A 18 -7.75 11.66 -0.97
C THR A 18 -7.87 10.84 0.31
N ALA A 19 -8.99 10.94 1.02
CA ALA A 19 -9.31 10.16 2.20
C ALA A 19 -9.95 8.79 1.87
N TYR A 20 -10.61 8.66 0.71
CA TYR A 20 -11.38 7.47 0.32
C TYR A 20 -10.59 6.42 -0.49
N ARG A 21 -9.38 6.75 -0.98
CA ARG A 21 -8.55 5.82 -1.79
C ARG A 21 -7.33 5.26 -1.07
N ARG A 22 -7.08 5.69 0.17
CA ARG A 22 -6.00 5.17 1.00
C ARG A 22 -6.60 4.73 2.33
N GLY A 23 -7.00 3.46 2.40
CA GLY A 23 -7.21 2.79 3.67
C GLY A 23 -6.08 3.13 4.66
N PRO A 24 -6.38 3.19 5.95
CA PRO A 24 -5.54 3.89 6.92
C PRO A 24 -4.09 3.40 6.87
N GLY A 25 -3.13 4.33 6.77
CA GLY A 25 -1.71 4.01 6.59
C GLY A 25 -1.15 3.05 7.65
N TRP A 26 -1.68 3.10 8.87
CA TRP A 26 -1.33 2.15 9.93
C TRP A 26 -1.75 0.70 9.61
N ALA A 27 -2.88 0.48 8.92
CA ALA A 27 -3.32 -0.86 8.54
C ALA A 27 -2.42 -1.43 7.44
N VAL A 28 -1.99 -0.59 6.50
CA VAL A 28 -1.03 -0.96 5.46
C VAL A 28 0.32 -1.30 6.08
N TRP A 29 0.78 -0.51 7.05
CA TRP A 29 2.01 -0.78 7.80
C TRP A 29 1.98 -2.18 8.43
N ILE A 30 0.90 -2.54 9.14
CA ILE A 30 0.76 -3.85 9.77
C ILE A 30 0.76 -4.97 8.72
N LEU A 31 -0.10 -4.88 7.70
CA LEU A 31 -0.27 -5.96 6.72
C LEU A 31 0.98 -6.22 5.89
N ALA A 32 1.78 -5.19 5.62
CA ALA A 32 3.04 -5.33 4.89
C ALA A 32 4.12 -6.10 5.67
N ARG A 33 4.11 -6.03 7.01
CA ARG A 33 5.10 -6.70 7.87
C ARG A 33 4.76 -8.15 8.19
N PHE A 34 3.48 -8.56 8.11
CA PHE A 34 3.09 -9.92 8.46
C PHE A 34 3.34 -10.93 7.31
N PRO A 35 4.15 -11.98 7.51
CA PRO A 35 4.64 -12.85 6.43
C PRO A 35 3.53 -13.61 5.68
N GLY A 36 2.41 -13.93 6.33
CA GLY A 36 1.29 -14.64 5.70
C GLY A 36 0.34 -13.76 4.88
N VAL A 37 0.33 -12.44 5.13
CA VAL A 37 -0.63 -11.51 4.49
C VAL A 37 0.04 -10.49 3.58
N ARG A 38 1.36 -10.28 3.69
CA ARG A 38 2.14 -9.26 2.96
C ARG A 38 1.99 -9.26 1.43
N TYR A 39 1.65 -10.40 0.82
CA TYR A 39 1.42 -10.47 -0.63
C TYR A 39 -0.05 -10.37 -1.03
N ARG A 40 -0.97 -10.79 -0.15
CA ARG A 40 -2.40 -10.93 -0.48
C ARG A 40 -3.22 -9.70 -0.15
N TYR A 41 -2.76 -8.85 0.78
CA TYR A 41 -3.53 -7.71 1.25
C TYR A 41 -3.74 -6.63 0.17
N GLN A 42 -2.88 -6.59 -0.83
CA GLN A 42 -2.94 -5.63 -1.93
C GLN A 42 -4.21 -5.80 -2.78
N ASN A 43 -4.72 -7.03 -2.90
CA ASN A 43 -5.94 -7.33 -3.67
C ASN A 43 -7.23 -7.16 -2.84
N TRP A 44 -7.13 -6.74 -1.58
CA TRP A 44 -8.29 -6.59 -0.69
C TRP A 44 -8.87 -5.18 -0.76
N GLY A 45 -10.19 -5.06 -0.64
CA GLY A 45 -10.86 -3.78 -0.39
C GLY A 45 -10.54 -3.20 1.00
N GLU A 46 -10.75 -1.90 1.18
CA GLU A 46 -10.31 -1.16 2.38
C GLU A 46 -10.83 -1.75 3.69
N THR A 47 -12.13 -2.07 3.77
CA THR A 47 -12.75 -2.66 4.96
C THR A 47 -12.05 -3.95 5.37
N LYS A 48 -11.71 -4.81 4.40
CA LYS A 48 -11.04 -6.08 4.68
C LYS A 48 -9.60 -5.87 5.15
N ARG A 49 -8.90 -4.88 4.61
CA ARG A 49 -7.56 -4.50 5.10
C ARG A 49 -7.64 -4.04 6.55
N VAL A 50 -8.57 -3.13 6.88
CA VAL A 50 -8.73 -2.61 8.24
C VAL A 50 -9.07 -3.73 9.22
N VAL A 51 -10.08 -4.55 8.92
CA VAL A 51 -10.51 -5.65 9.82
C VAL A 51 -9.38 -6.64 10.06
N VAL A 52 -8.64 -7.04 9.02
CA VAL A 52 -7.53 -8.00 9.20
C VAL A 52 -6.34 -7.35 9.89
N ALA A 53 -6.05 -6.07 9.63
CA ALA A 53 -5.01 -5.35 10.37
C ALA A 53 -5.35 -5.24 11.86
N ILE A 54 -6.61 -4.93 12.22
CA ILE A 54 -7.09 -4.92 13.61
C ILE A 54 -6.97 -6.30 14.23
N LEU A 55 -7.42 -7.35 13.53
CA LEU A 55 -7.32 -8.72 14.04
C LEU A 55 -5.87 -9.13 14.28
N LEU A 56 -4.97 -8.86 13.35
CA LEU A 56 -3.53 -9.13 13.51
C LEU A 56 -2.93 -8.29 14.63
N TYR A 57 -3.35 -7.04 14.78
CA TYR A 57 -2.88 -6.15 15.85
C TYR A 57 -3.34 -6.61 17.23
N LEU A 58 -4.62 -6.97 17.38
CA LEU A 58 -5.17 -7.51 18.63
C LEU A 58 -4.56 -8.86 19.00
N VAL A 59 -4.21 -9.67 18.00
CA VAL A 59 -3.52 -10.97 18.15
C VAL A 59 -1.99 -10.81 18.26
N ALA A 60 -1.44 -9.61 18.13
CA ALA A 60 0.00 -9.39 18.25
C ALA A 60 0.41 -8.40 19.35
N LEU A 61 -0.53 -7.61 19.88
CA LEU A 61 -0.32 -6.85 21.09
C LEU A 61 -0.79 -7.61 22.34
N PRO A 62 0.07 -7.79 23.35
CA PRO A 62 -0.28 -8.50 24.58
C PRO A 62 -1.19 -7.66 25.49
N ILE A 63 -2.14 -6.88 24.95
CA ILE A 63 -3.00 -5.97 25.73
C ILE A 63 -3.78 -6.76 26.78
N ILE A 64 -4.44 -7.85 26.36
CA ILE A 64 -5.26 -8.66 27.26
C ILE A 64 -4.42 -9.27 28.40
N PRO A 65 -3.30 -10.00 28.13
CA PRO A 65 -2.48 -10.55 29.20
C PRO A 65 -1.80 -9.47 30.06
N VAL A 66 -1.41 -8.33 29.49
CA VAL A 66 -0.82 -7.20 30.24
C VAL A 66 -1.86 -6.55 31.16
N VAL A 67 -3.09 -6.34 30.71
CA VAL A 67 -4.17 -5.78 31.53
C VAL A 67 -4.53 -6.75 32.66
N ILE A 68 -4.60 -8.06 32.38
CA ILE A 68 -4.82 -9.08 33.42
C ILE A 68 -3.68 -9.04 34.45
N ALA A 69 -2.42 -8.98 34.01
CA ALA A 69 -1.27 -8.87 34.89
C ALA A 69 -1.33 -7.59 35.76
N ALA A 70 -1.69 -6.46 35.16
CA ALA A 70 -1.79 -5.17 35.84
C ALA A 70 -2.92 -5.14 36.88
N VAL A 71 -4.10 -5.64 36.54
CA VAL A 71 -5.24 -5.73 37.47
C VAL A 71 -4.94 -6.70 38.62
N TRP A 72 -4.30 -7.84 38.33
CA TRP A 72 -3.92 -8.80 39.35
C TRP A 72 -2.86 -8.23 40.30
N TYR A 73 -1.83 -7.57 39.76
CA TYR A 73 -0.80 -6.88 40.55
C TYR A 73 -1.38 -5.75 41.42
N ALA A 74 -2.34 -4.98 40.90
CA ALA A 74 -2.98 -3.89 41.64
C ALA A 74 -3.86 -4.39 42.80
N LYS A 75 -4.42 -5.60 42.69
CA LYS A 75 -5.27 -6.20 43.73
C LYS A 75 -4.48 -6.99 44.78
N ASP A 76 -3.42 -7.70 44.36
CA ASP A 76 -2.62 -8.53 45.25
C ASP A 76 -1.16 -8.62 44.76
N PRO A 77 -0.29 -7.66 45.13
CA PRO A 77 1.09 -7.62 44.67
C PRO A 77 1.94 -8.75 45.24
N GLU A 78 1.60 -9.24 46.43
CA GLU A 78 2.31 -10.34 47.10
C GLU A 78 1.90 -11.69 46.51
N GLY A 79 0.62 -11.88 46.21
CA GLY A 79 0.09 -13.04 45.48
C GLY A 79 0.61 -13.12 44.04
N PHE A 80 0.72 -11.98 43.35
CA PHE A 80 1.33 -11.91 42.02
C PHE A 80 2.78 -12.40 42.03
N LYS A 81 3.60 -11.94 42.98
CA LYS A 81 5.03 -12.29 43.03
C LYS A 81 5.30 -13.73 43.47
N LYS A 82 4.43 -14.31 44.31
CA LYS A 82 4.60 -15.66 44.86
C LYS A 82 3.94 -16.77 44.04
N SER A 83 3.07 -16.41 43.11
CA SER A 83 2.35 -17.39 42.30
C SER A 83 3.28 -18.04 41.26
N PRO A 84 3.24 -19.38 41.10
CA PRO A 84 3.99 -20.07 40.06
C PRO A 84 3.53 -19.69 38.64
N LEU A 85 2.39 -19.01 38.51
CA LEU A 85 1.83 -18.55 37.24
C LEU A 85 2.52 -17.27 36.73
N MET A 86 3.18 -16.51 37.60
CA MET A 86 3.89 -15.27 37.25
C MET A 86 4.98 -15.45 36.18
N PRO A 87 5.95 -16.38 36.32
CA PRO A 87 6.97 -16.58 35.29
C PRO A 87 6.39 -17.06 33.95
N VAL A 88 5.31 -17.86 33.99
CA VAL A 88 4.60 -18.30 32.78
C VAL A 88 3.97 -17.11 32.06
N LEU A 89 3.29 -16.24 32.80
CA LEU A 89 2.66 -15.03 32.25
C LEU A 89 3.70 -14.07 31.66
N VAL A 90 4.81 -13.85 32.36
CA VAL A 90 5.92 -13.02 31.88
C VAL A 90 6.58 -13.63 30.64
N ALA A 91 6.79 -14.94 30.60
CA ALA A 91 7.35 -15.63 29.43
C ALA A 91 6.43 -15.53 28.21
N VAL A 92 5.11 -15.64 28.38
CA VAL A 92 4.14 -15.47 27.30
C VAL A 92 4.15 -14.03 26.78
N ILE A 93 4.18 -13.03 27.66
CA ILE A 93 4.28 -11.61 27.27
C ILE A 93 5.61 -11.35 26.53
N ALA A 94 6.73 -11.87 27.03
CA ALA A 94 8.04 -11.73 26.40
C ALA A 94 8.10 -12.42 25.03
N ALA A 95 7.51 -13.61 24.88
CA ALA A 95 7.42 -14.31 23.62
C ALA A 95 6.55 -13.55 22.60
N TRP A 96 5.45 -12.93 23.04
CA TRP A 96 4.63 -12.06 22.19
C TRP A 96 5.36 -10.79 21.76
N LEU A 97 6.01 -10.09 22.69
CA LEU A 97 6.79 -8.89 22.37
C LEU A 97 8.01 -9.20 21.50
N GLY A 98 8.68 -10.33 21.72
CA GLY A 98 9.77 -10.82 20.88
C GLY A 98 9.29 -11.21 19.48
N GLY A 99 8.16 -11.90 19.38
CA GLY A 99 7.52 -12.24 18.12
C GLY A 99 7.06 -11.00 17.34
N PHE A 100 6.40 -10.06 18.01
CA PHE A 100 6.01 -8.77 17.42
C PHE A 100 7.21 -7.91 17.04
N GLY A 101 8.25 -7.87 17.88
CA GLY A 101 9.50 -7.17 17.58
C GLY A 101 10.20 -7.74 16.34
N TRP A 102 10.18 -9.07 16.17
CA TRP A 102 10.67 -9.71 14.95
C TRP A 102 9.85 -9.36 13.72
N ILE A 103 8.51 -9.29 13.84
CA ILE A 103 7.59 -8.87 12.76
C ILE A 103 7.79 -7.39 12.41
N ALA A 104 7.90 -6.52 13.41
CA ALA A 104 8.08 -5.09 13.24
C ALA A 104 9.46 -4.73 12.66
N ASN A 105 10.47 -5.56 12.90
CA ASN A 105 11.82 -5.41 12.37
C ASN A 105 11.97 -5.93 10.91
N GLN A 106 10.96 -6.59 10.35
CA GLN A 106 11.01 -6.95 8.94
C GLN A 106 10.89 -5.70 8.08
N THR A 107 11.90 -5.48 7.22
CA THR A 107 11.82 -4.42 6.22
C THR A 107 10.76 -4.77 5.20
N PRO A 108 9.94 -3.79 4.76
CA PRO A 108 9.06 -3.99 3.62
C PRO A 108 9.91 -4.38 2.40
N ILE A 109 9.40 -5.32 1.60
CA ILE A 109 9.97 -5.78 0.33
C ILE A 109 10.07 -4.58 -0.61
N THR A 110 11.28 -4.13 -0.96
CA THR A 110 11.56 -2.98 -1.87
C THR A 110 12.17 -3.41 -3.21
N ASP A 111 12.23 -4.70 -3.47
CA ASP A 111 12.92 -5.40 -4.56
C ASP A 111 12.29 -5.22 -5.96
N GLY A 112 11.53 -4.14 -6.16
CA GLY A 112 11.05 -3.74 -7.49
C GLY A 112 10.01 -4.68 -8.11
N SER A 113 9.62 -5.77 -7.44
CA SER A 113 8.51 -6.63 -7.85
C SER A 113 7.20 -5.83 -7.91
N PRO A 114 6.19 -6.26 -8.71
CA PRO A 114 4.90 -5.57 -8.81
C PRO A 114 4.20 -5.37 -7.45
N TYR A 115 4.60 -6.15 -6.45
CA TYR A 115 4.07 -6.17 -5.09
C TYR A 115 4.98 -5.50 -4.06
N ALA A 116 6.17 -4.98 -4.45
CA ALA A 116 7.16 -4.35 -3.56
C ALA A 116 6.97 -2.84 -3.35
N SER A 117 6.10 -2.19 -4.12
CA SER A 117 5.97 -0.73 -4.06
C SER A 117 4.76 -0.29 -3.24
N VAL A 118 4.86 -0.41 -1.92
CA VAL A 118 4.18 0.54 -1.05
C VAL A 118 5.24 1.54 -0.61
N LYS A 119 5.23 2.72 -1.22
CA LYS A 119 5.96 3.87 -0.70
C LYS A 119 5.46 4.12 0.73
N ASP A 120 6.36 4.28 1.70
CA ASP A 120 6.04 4.68 3.07
C ASP A 120 5.55 6.16 3.17
N GLN A 121 5.38 6.88 2.06
CA GLN A 121 4.91 8.27 2.01
C GLN A 121 3.83 8.47 0.95
N ALA A 122 2.85 9.30 1.31
CA ALA A 122 1.84 9.80 0.41
C ALA A 122 2.48 10.66 -0.68
N ASP A 123 2.09 10.38 -1.93
CA ASP A 123 2.51 11.10 -3.12
C ASP A 123 1.98 12.53 -3.03
N GLY A 124 2.89 13.43 -2.70
CA GLY A 124 2.77 14.89 -2.74
C GLY A 124 4.14 15.56 -2.95
N GLU A 125 5.23 14.83 -2.71
CA GLU A 125 6.58 15.19 -3.09
C GLU A 125 7.21 14.05 -3.91
N SER A 126 7.69 14.40 -5.09
CA SER A 126 8.32 13.52 -6.09
C SER A 126 7.39 12.72 -7.00
N MET A 127 6.85 13.42 -8.00
CA MET A 127 6.88 12.94 -9.38
C MET A 127 8.33 12.61 -9.76
N VAL A 128 8.86 11.47 -9.33
CA VAL A 128 9.95 10.85 -10.10
C VAL A 128 9.24 10.06 -11.18
N ALA A 129 8.98 10.72 -12.31
CA ALA A 129 8.75 10.00 -13.55
C ALA A 129 9.89 8.99 -13.66
N SER A 130 9.55 7.71 -13.72
CA SER A 130 10.50 6.65 -14.00
C SER A 130 11.31 7.08 -15.22
N SER A 131 12.63 7.25 -15.07
CA SER A 131 13.52 7.61 -16.17
C SER A 131 13.74 6.44 -17.13
N ASN A 132 12.94 5.38 -17.00
CA ASN A 132 12.98 4.22 -17.84
C ASN A 132 12.54 4.61 -19.26
N PRO A 133 13.42 4.51 -20.26
CA PRO A 133 13.06 4.81 -21.65
C PRO A 133 11.91 3.94 -22.16
N ALA A 134 11.68 2.76 -21.56
CA ALA A 134 10.55 1.91 -21.93
C ALA A 134 9.17 2.49 -21.57
N ALA A 135 9.08 3.36 -20.56
CA ALA A 135 7.85 4.04 -20.15
C ALA A 135 7.54 5.29 -20.99
N MET A 136 8.49 5.72 -21.84
CA MET A 136 8.30 6.86 -22.74
C MET A 136 7.86 6.36 -24.12
N ALA A 137 6.62 6.68 -24.49
CA ALA A 137 6.16 6.48 -25.86
C ALA A 137 6.70 7.59 -26.78
N SER A 138 7.04 7.23 -28.02
CA SER A 138 7.38 8.20 -29.06
C SER A 138 6.17 9.09 -29.41
N GLU A 139 6.42 10.36 -29.71
CA GLU A 139 5.37 11.30 -30.16
C GLU A 139 4.66 10.80 -31.43
N ALA A 140 5.40 10.16 -32.35
CA ALA A 140 4.82 9.55 -33.55
C ALA A 140 3.82 8.43 -33.23
N SER A 141 4.07 7.63 -32.19
CA SER A 141 3.14 6.56 -31.79
C SER A 141 1.96 7.09 -30.97
N LYS A 142 2.14 8.18 -30.21
CA LYS A 142 1.03 8.91 -29.57
C LYS A 142 0.04 9.45 -30.59
N GLU A 143 0.54 10.04 -31.68
CA GLU A 143 -0.31 10.55 -32.76
C GLU A 143 -1.15 9.44 -33.42
N LYS A 144 -0.61 8.23 -33.56
CA LYS A 144 -1.37 7.08 -34.13
C LYS A 144 -2.57 6.68 -33.28
N ILE A 145 -2.44 6.75 -31.96
CA ILE A 145 -3.52 6.41 -31.02
C ILE A 145 -4.36 7.64 -30.64
N ALA A 146 -3.95 8.86 -31.02
CA ALA A 146 -4.65 10.11 -30.68
C ALA A 146 -6.12 10.12 -31.09
N SER A 147 -6.46 9.49 -32.22
CA SER A 147 -7.83 9.35 -32.73
C SER A 147 -8.61 8.18 -32.11
N GLN A 148 -7.95 7.28 -31.39
CA GLN A 148 -8.58 6.11 -30.77
C GLN A 148 -9.16 6.46 -29.39
N ALA A 149 -10.45 6.21 -29.21
CA ALA A 149 -11.15 6.42 -27.93
C ALA A 149 -11.04 5.22 -26.98
N LYS A 150 -10.66 4.04 -27.48
CA LYS A 150 -10.57 2.80 -26.71
C LYS A 150 -9.33 2.02 -27.12
N SER A 151 -8.66 1.44 -26.14
CA SER A 151 -7.50 0.58 -26.38
C SER A 151 -7.90 -0.78 -26.95
N ASN A 152 -7.03 -1.31 -27.80
CA ASN A 152 -7.14 -2.66 -28.33
C ASN A 152 -6.89 -3.70 -27.23
N ALA A 153 -7.48 -4.89 -27.40
CA ALA A 153 -7.25 -6.00 -26.48
C ALA A 153 -5.78 -6.42 -26.49
N THR A 154 -5.21 -6.57 -25.30
CA THR A 154 -3.79 -6.89 -25.15
C THR A 154 -3.48 -8.36 -25.39
N ASN A 155 -4.47 -9.23 -25.19
CA ASN A 155 -4.39 -10.69 -25.36
C ASN A 155 -3.23 -11.34 -24.59
N GLY A 156 -2.80 -10.73 -23.47
CA GLY A 156 -1.67 -11.22 -22.69
C GLY A 156 -0.29 -11.05 -23.34
N ARG A 157 -0.19 -10.28 -24.43
CA ARG A 157 1.10 -9.95 -25.06
C ARG A 157 1.92 -9.03 -24.15
N GLN A 158 3.22 -9.25 -24.08
CA GLN A 158 4.15 -8.35 -23.40
C GLN A 158 4.71 -7.33 -24.39
N PHE A 159 4.93 -6.10 -23.94
CA PHE A 159 5.47 -5.02 -24.77
C PHE A 159 6.82 -4.57 -24.26
N GLU A 160 7.81 -4.43 -25.14
CA GLU A 160 9.14 -3.94 -24.77
C GLU A 160 9.13 -2.48 -24.28
N ASN A 161 8.23 -1.66 -24.82
CA ASN A 161 8.07 -0.25 -24.45
C ASN A 161 6.65 0.24 -24.80
N CYS A 162 6.28 1.42 -24.30
CA CYS A 162 4.99 2.03 -24.60
C CYS A 162 4.83 2.42 -26.07
N THR A 163 5.91 2.66 -26.79
CA THR A 163 5.88 2.87 -28.25
C THR A 163 5.33 1.63 -28.98
N ALA A 164 5.80 0.43 -28.61
CA ALA A 164 5.33 -0.84 -29.18
C ALA A 164 3.88 -1.15 -28.79
N ALA A 165 3.47 -0.78 -27.57
CA ALA A 165 2.07 -0.88 -27.15
C ALA A 165 1.18 0.04 -28.01
N PHE A 166 1.60 1.29 -28.22
CA PHE A 166 0.86 2.28 -29.01
C PHE A 166 0.82 1.93 -30.50
N ASP A 167 1.90 1.38 -31.05
CA ASP A 167 1.91 0.87 -32.42
C ASP A 167 0.94 -0.32 -32.60
N ALA A 168 0.68 -1.09 -31.55
CA ALA A 168 -0.37 -2.12 -31.52
C ALA A 168 -1.77 -1.57 -31.20
N GLY A 169 -1.91 -0.25 -30.99
CA GLY A 169 -3.14 0.42 -30.55
C GLY A 169 -3.57 0.05 -29.13
N VAL A 170 -2.64 -0.42 -28.30
CA VAL A 170 -2.89 -0.73 -26.88
C VAL A 170 -2.34 0.40 -26.02
N PHE A 171 -3.20 0.97 -25.20
CA PHE A 171 -2.91 2.04 -24.24
C PHE A 171 -3.79 1.85 -23.00
N ASP A 172 -3.52 2.59 -21.92
CA ASP A 172 -4.23 2.50 -20.64
C ASP A 172 -4.27 1.07 -20.06
N ILE A 173 -3.10 0.42 -19.98
CA ILE A 173 -2.99 -0.97 -19.51
C ILE A 173 -3.10 -0.99 -17.98
N MET A 174 -4.26 -1.40 -17.46
CA MET A 174 -4.51 -1.49 -16.01
C MET A 174 -3.67 -2.60 -15.34
N ARG A 175 -3.29 -2.40 -14.07
CA ARG A 175 -2.54 -3.38 -13.24
C ARG A 175 -3.14 -4.79 -13.16
N ASN A 176 -4.45 -4.95 -13.38
CA ASN A 176 -5.12 -6.25 -13.41
C ASN A 176 -4.96 -7.00 -14.74
N ASN A 177 -4.42 -6.36 -15.77
CA ASN A 177 -4.21 -6.95 -17.09
C ASN A 177 -2.92 -7.80 -17.07
N PRO A 178 -2.92 -9.02 -17.65
CA PRO A 178 -1.72 -9.86 -17.74
C PRO A 178 -0.55 -9.20 -18.46
N SER A 179 -0.83 -8.19 -19.30
CA SER A 179 0.16 -7.42 -20.04
C SER A 179 0.68 -6.19 -19.30
N TYR A 180 0.22 -5.93 -18.07
CA TYR A 180 0.75 -4.84 -17.26
C TYR A 180 2.16 -5.15 -16.79
N GLU A 181 3.06 -4.21 -17.04
CA GLU A 181 4.42 -4.27 -16.54
C GLU A 181 4.79 -2.96 -15.88
N ARG A 182 5.31 -3.03 -14.65
CA ARG A 182 5.70 -1.86 -13.86
C ARG A 182 6.71 -0.97 -14.59
N ARG A 183 7.54 -1.55 -15.43
CA ARG A 183 8.54 -0.82 -16.23
C ARG A 183 7.94 0.08 -17.31
N LEU A 184 6.68 -0.15 -17.68
CA LEU A 184 5.90 0.63 -18.65
C LEU A 184 5.03 1.70 -17.98
N ASP A 185 4.88 1.63 -16.66
CA ASP A 185 4.12 2.54 -15.83
C ASP A 185 5.06 3.65 -15.32
N ARG A 186 4.95 4.84 -15.93
CA ARG A 186 5.90 5.93 -15.75
C ARG A 186 5.83 6.50 -14.33
N ASP A 187 4.64 6.72 -13.82
CA ASP A 187 4.37 7.37 -12.54
C ASP A 187 3.97 6.36 -11.44
N ASN A 188 3.83 5.09 -11.80
CA ASN A 188 3.45 3.98 -10.92
C ASN A 188 2.04 4.15 -10.34
N ASP A 189 1.14 4.79 -11.08
CA ASP A 189 -0.25 5.00 -10.67
C ASP A 189 -1.13 3.74 -10.84
N GLY A 190 -0.59 2.71 -11.51
CA GLY A 190 -1.29 1.46 -11.80
C GLY A 190 -1.90 1.37 -13.21
N ILE A 191 -1.61 2.34 -14.08
CA ILE A 191 -1.99 2.38 -15.49
C ILE A 191 -0.71 2.53 -16.32
N ALA A 192 -0.32 1.47 -17.03
CA ALA A 192 0.83 1.52 -17.92
C ALA A 192 0.48 2.10 -19.30
N CYS A 193 1.41 2.87 -19.87
CA CYS A 193 1.27 3.50 -21.17
C CYS A 193 -0.03 4.31 -21.33
N GLU A 194 -0.18 5.32 -20.47
CA GLU A 194 -1.24 6.33 -20.55
C GLU A 194 -1.15 7.16 -21.83
N LYS A 195 -2.31 7.45 -22.43
CA LYS A 195 -2.44 8.29 -23.62
C LYS A 195 -2.58 9.78 -23.28
#